data_AF-A0A6E8VMD6-F1
#
_entry.id   AF-A0A6E8VMD6-F1
#
_cell.length_a   1.000
_cell.length_b   1.000
_cell.length_c   1.000
_cell.angle_alpha   90.00
_cell.angle_beta   90.00
_cell.angle_gamma   90.00
#
_symmetry.space_group_name_H-M   'P 1'
#
loop_
_entity.id
_entity.type
_entity.pdbx_description
1 polymer ?
#
loop_
_entity_poly.entity_id
_entity_poly.type
_entity_poly.pdbx_seq_one_letter_code
_entity_poly.pdbx_strand_id
1 'polypeptide(L)'
;MHQSTFALTLCLLSMTVFSTDGYAPNYYCSPSLCPHGGPNVGCNPPPLSGGHFCYGKLPSVVPMTPAVQAHILHLHNYYRSRVASGYQFPLGPAARMYTMVWDDELAAQAGNNARSCVFAHDRCRNTPQFLTSGQNIALLKYYEPGAYTVTDLITRFIGGWWKENKKVKPAYIQAFPRSQVKNIGHFTMLVNDRTWKVGCAMQNWSEGPATKVYFVCNYSYNNIVTQEVYTVGRAGSQCQAGLNPIYPGLCRT
;
A
#
# COMPACT_ATOMS: atom_id res chain seq x y z
N MET A 1 -17.19 -11.65 69.65
CA MET A 1 -15.86 -11.48 69.01
C MET A 1 -16.01 -11.90 67.56
N HIS A 2 -15.91 -10.94 66.63
CA HIS A 2 -16.26 -11.09 65.22
C HIS A 2 -15.25 -11.94 64.44
N GLN A 3 -15.76 -12.82 63.58
CA GLN A 3 -14.98 -13.48 62.52
C GLN A 3 -14.95 -12.57 61.30
N SER A 4 -13.75 -12.20 60.85
CA SER A 4 -13.55 -11.46 59.60
C SER A 4 -13.04 -12.42 58.52
N THR A 5 -13.89 -12.70 57.54
CA THR A 5 -13.54 -13.38 56.30
C THR A 5 -12.94 -12.37 55.32
N PHE A 6 -11.67 -12.54 54.95
CA PHE A 6 -11.03 -11.76 53.88
C PHE A 6 -11.30 -12.44 52.52
N ALA A 7 -12.07 -11.77 51.66
CA ALA A 7 -12.21 -12.16 50.26
C ALA A 7 -11.02 -11.59 49.46
N LEU A 8 -10.22 -12.44 48.84
CA LEU A 8 -9.21 -12.04 47.87
C LEU A 8 -9.87 -11.80 46.51
N THR A 9 -10.01 -10.54 46.12
CA THR A 9 -10.42 -10.15 44.76
C THR A 9 -9.22 -10.27 43.83
N LEU A 10 -9.20 -11.31 42.99
CA LEU A 10 -8.15 -11.51 41.97
C LEU A 10 -8.37 -10.52 40.83
N CYS A 11 -7.59 -9.43 40.81
CA CYS A 11 -7.57 -8.47 39.71
C CYS A 11 -6.83 -9.09 38.51
N LEU A 12 -7.58 -9.59 37.52
CA LEU A 12 -7.04 -10.02 36.23
C LEU A 12 -6.59 -8.78 35.46
N LEU A 13 -5.30 -8.43 35.55
CA LEU A 13 -4.66 -7.50 34.63
C LEU A 13 -4.68 -8.11 33.22
N SER A 14 -5.53 -7.61 32.33
CA SER A 14 -5.42 -7.88 30.91
C SER A 14 -4.17 -7.18 30.37
N MET A 15 -3.06 -7.92 30.31
CA MET A 15 -1.92 -7.47 29.52
C MET A 15 -2.34 -7.49 28.05
N THR A 16 -2.62 -6.32 27.51
CA THR A 16 -2.70 -6.11 26.06
C THR A 16 -1.30 -6.36 25.51
N VAL A 17 -1.12 -7.54 24.91
CA VAL A 17 0.09 -7.85 24.14
C VAL A 17 0.07 -6.97 22.90
N PHE A 18 0.80 -5.87 22.93
CA PHE A 18 1.16 -5.17 21.70
C PHE A 18 2.12 -6.08 20.94
N SER A 19 1.65 -6.68 19.84
CA SER A 19 2.54 -7.35 18.88
C SER A 19 3.48 -6.30 18.30
N THR A 20 4.64 -6.12 18.92
CA THR A 20 5.81 -5.62 18.21
C THR A 20 6.19 -6.74 17.26
N ASP A 21 6.12 -6.50 15.96
CA ASP A 21 6.65 -7.43 14.95
C ASP A 21 8.01 -7.91 15.43
N GLY A 22 8.12 -9.23 15.71
CA GLY A 22 9.12 -9.86 16.57
C GLY A 22 10.56 -9.87 16.02
N TYR A 23 10.97 -8.83 15.32
CA TYR A 23 12.30 -8.68 14.76
C TYR A 23 13.25 -8.03 15.75
N ALA A 24 14.53 -8.38 15.63
CA ALA A 24 15.59 -7.75 16.39
C ALA A 24 15.66 -6.23 16.08
N PRO A 25 16.12 -5.40 17.04
CA PRO A 25 16.49 -4.02 16.77
C PRO A 25 17.42 -3.94 15.55
N ASN A 26 17.17 -3.00 14.64
CA ASN A 26 17.92 -2.80 13.38
C ASN A 26 17.77 -3.91 12.33
N TYR A 27 16.81 -4.83 12.44
CA TYR A 27 16.58 -5.85 11.42
C TYR A 27 16.46 -5.25 10.01
N TYR A 28 15.69 -4.16 9.88
CA TYR A 28 15.52 -3.45 8.62
C TYR A 28 16.79 -2.74 8.11
N CYS A 29 17.82 -2.58 8.94
CA CYS A 29 19.12 -2.08 8.52
C CYS A 29 19.99 -3.14 7.83
N SER A 30 19.55 -4.39 7.76
CA SER A 30 20.28 -5.43 7.04
C SER A 30 20.37 -5.13 5.54
N PRO A 31 21.58 -5.14 4.94
CA PRO A 31 21.74 -4.93 3.50
C PRO A 31 21.10 -6.05 2.66
N SER A 32 20.86 -7.23 3.25
CA SER A 32 20.20 -8.35 2.57
C SER A 32 18.78 -8.03 2.13
N LEU A 33 18.10 -7.09 2.80
CA LEU A 33 16.76 -6.65 2.43
C LEU A 33 16.79 -5.73 1.19
N CYS A 34 17.92 -5.10 0.89
CA CYS A 34 18.03 -4.10 -0.18
C CYS A 34 19.21 -4.43 -1.12
N PRO A 35 19.15 -5.56 -1.85
CA PRO A 35 20.25 -6.04 -2.68
C PRO A 35 20.60 -5.08 -3.84
N HIS A 36 19.69 -4.17 -4.20
CA HIS A 36 19.90 -3.15 -5.23
C HIS A 36 20.35 -1.78 -4.66
N GLY A 37 20.68 -1.74 -3.37
CA GLY A 37 21.29 -0.58 -2.70
C GLY A 37 20.31 0.34 -1.97
N GLY A 38 20.91 1.24 -1.17
CA GLY A 38 20.20 2.18 -0.31
C GLY A 38 19.72 1.57 1.01
N PRO A 39 19.44 2.41 2.03
CA PRO A 39 18.86 1.93 3.26
C PRO A 39 17.40 1.51 3.04
N ASN A 40 16.97 0.47 3.76
CA ASN A 40 15.55 0.19 3.89
C ASN A 40 14.86 1.35 4.63
N VAL A 41 13.64 1.68 4.26
CA VAL A 41 12.86 2.76 4.89
C VAL A 41 12.50 2.44 6.35
N GLY A 42 12.52 1.17 6.74
CA GLY A 42 12.42 0.74 8.14
C GLY A 42 13.74 0.78 8.92
N CYS A 43 14.87 1.09 8.29
CA CYS A 43 16.13 1.33 8.99
C CYS A 43 16.18 2.77 9.48
N ASN A 44 16.15 2.99 10.80
CA ASN A 44 16.10 4.31 11.42
C ASN A 44 14.98 5.20 10.83
N PRO A 45 13.71 4.74 10.86
CA PRO A 45 12.61 5.44 10.22
C PRO A 45 12.34 6.78 10.92
N PRO A 46 11.69 7.75 10.24
CA PRO A 46 11.25 8.98 10.87
C PRO A 46 10.39 8.70 12.11
N PRO A 47 10.51 9.52 13.18
CA PRO A 47 9.69 9.37 14.38
C PRO A 47 8.21 9.59 14.05
N LEU A 48 7.32 9.20 14.96
CA LEU A 48 5.87 9.38 14.78
C LEU A 48 5.48 10.87 14.63
N SER A 49 6.27 11.79 15.18
CA SER A 49 6.14 13.23 15.00
C SER A 49 6.56 13.74 13.62
N GLY A 50 6.97 12.85 12.71
CA GLY A 50 7.45 13.19 11.37
C GLY A 50 8.96 13.43 11.30
N GLY A 51 9.51 13.26 10.10
CA GLY A 51 10.93 13.49 9.80
C GLY A 51 11.31 14.97 9.75
N HIS A 52 12.58 15.24 9.49
CA HIS A 52 13.13 16.60 9.43
C HIS A 52 12.33 17.55 8.52
N PHE A 53 11.88 17.09 7.36
CA PHE A 53 11.09 17.91 6.43
C PHE A 53 9.66 18.20 6.89
N CYS A 54 9.21 17.61 8.00
CA CYS A 54 7.94 17.91 8.65
C CYS A 54 8.05 18.99 9.74
N TYR A 55 9.26 19.47 10.08
CA TYR A 55 9.44 20.41 11.18
C TYR A 55 8.68 21.72 10.96
N GLY A 56 7.95 22.16 11.99
CA GLY A 56 7.10 23.35 11.93
C GLY A 56 5.83 23.20 11.07
N LYS A 57 5.52 22.00 10.57
CA LYS A 57 4.38 21.76 9.66
C LYS A 57 3.20 21.06 10.30
N LEU A 58 3.19 20.87 11.63
CA LEU A 58 2.11 20.19 12.35
C LEU A 58 1.68 18.85 11.67
N PRO A 59 2.62 17.92 11.41
CA PRO A 59 2.31 16.68 10.72
C PRO A 59 1.38 15.81 11.57
N SER A 60 0.47 15.09 10.91
CA SER A 60 -0.39 14.12 11.56
C SER A 60 -0.56 12.87 10.71
N VAL A 61 -0.37 11.71 11.34
CA VAL A 61 -0.64 10.41 10.73
C VAL A 61 -2.16 10.23 10.65
N VAL A 62 -2.66 9.92 9.47
CA VAL A 62 -4.07 9.60 9.27
C VAL A 62 -4.28 8.11 9.59
N PRO A 63 -5.16 7.74 10.55
CA PRO A 63 -5.37 6.34 10.92
C PRO A 63 -5.93 5.51 9.76
N MET A 64 -5.26 4.38 9.47
CA MET A 64 -5.75 3.36 8.55
C MET A 64 -6.69 2.39 9.29
N THR A 65 -7.85 2.88 9.70
CA THR A 65 -8.87 2.05 10.39
C THR A 65 -9.34 0.89 9.51
N PRO A 66 -9.97 -0.16 10.06
CA PRO A 66 -10.48 -1.28 9.26
C PRO A 66 -11.41 -0.84 8.11
N ALA A 67 -12.24 0.18 8.32
CA ALA A 67 -13.10 0.74 7.27
C ALA A 67 -12.29 1.41 6.14
N VAL A 68 -11.22 2.13 6.50
CA VAL A 68 -10.30 2.75 5.54
C VAL A 68 -9.55 1.68 4.75
N GLN A 69 -9.01 0.66 5.42
CA GLN A 69 -8.33 -0.48 4.79
C GLN A 69 -9.27 -1.20 3.81
N ALA A 70 -10.51 -1.49 4.24
CA ALA A 70 -11.52 -2.12 3.40
C ALA A 70 -11.85 -1.28 2.15
N HIS A 71 -11.93 0.05 2.27
CA HIS A 71 -12.15 0.94 1.14
C HIS A 71 -10.98 0.94 0.16
N ILE A 72 -9.74 0.96 0.66
CA ILE A 72 -8.53 0.84 -0.16
C ILE A 72 -8.54 -0.49 -0.92
N LEU A 73 -8.77 -1.61 -0.23
CA LEU A 73 -8.83 -2.94 -0.83
C LEU A 73 -9.94 -3.03 -1.88
N HIS A 74 -11.12 -2.47 -1.58
CA HIS A 74 -12.23 -2.45 -2.51
C HIS A 74 -11.86 -1.75 -3.82
N LEU A 75 -11.26 -0.55 -3.76
CA LEU A 75 -10.86 0.17 -4.96
C LEU A 75 -9.77 -0.57 -5.75
N HIS A 76 -8.78 -1.14 -5.07
CA HIS A 76 -7.75 -1.97 -5.73
C HIS A 76 -8.38 -3.16 -6.46
N ASN A 77 -9.23 -3.92 -5.77
CA ASN A 77 -9.86 -5.12 -6.32
C ASN A 77 -10.90 -4.80 -7.40
N TYR A 78 -11.63 -3.70 -7.26
CA TYR A 78 -12.55 -3.21 -8.29
C TYR A 78 -11.81 -2.93 -9.61
N TYR A 79 -10.72 -2.15 -9.56
CA TYR A 79 -9.95 -1.84 -10.77
C TYR A 79 -9.23 -3.05 -11.37
N ARG A 80 -8.66 -3.92 -10.52
CA ARG A 80 -8.06 -5.19 -10.96
C ARG A 80 -9.08 -6.10 -11.63
N SER A 81 -10.28 -6.24 -11.05
CA SER A 81 -11.37 -7.05 -11.58
C SER A 81 -11.83 -6.57 -12.96
N ARG A 82 -11.92 -5.25 -13.16
CA ARG A 82 -12.22 -4.66 -14.48
C ARG A 82 -11.21 -5.05 -15.55
N VAL A 83 -9.90 -4.98 -15.25
CA VAL A 83 -8.85 -5.40 -16.20
C VAL A 83 -8.90 -6.90 -16.43
N ALA A 84 -8.93 -7.69 -15.34
CA ALA A 84 -8.90 -9.14 -15.42
C ALA A 84 -10.07 -9.73 -16.21
N SER A 85 -11.24 -9.10 -16.11
CA SER A 85 -12.46 -9.48 -16.84
C SER A 85 -12.51 -8.97 -18.28
N GLY A 86 -11.50 -8.22 -18.74
CA GLY A 86 -11.44 -7.71 -20.12
C GLY A 86 -12.26 -6.43 -20.38
N TYR A 87 -12.69 -5.71 -19.33
CA TYR A 87 -13.46 -4.46 -19.47
C TYR A 87 -12.59 -3.21 -19.67
N GLN A 88 -11.30 -3.38 -19.97
CA GLN A 88 -10.34 -2.28 -20.14
C GLN A 88 -9.67 -2.35 -21.52
N PHE A 89 -10.45 -2.15 -22.59
CA PHE A 89 -9.93 -2.07 -23.95
C PHE A 89 -8.88 -0.94 -24.08
N PRO A 90 -7.78 -1.13 -24.84
CA PRO A 90 -7.41 -2.29 -25.66
C PRO A 90 -6.65 -3.39 -24.92
N LEU A 91 -6.61 -3.37 -23.59
CA LEU A 91 -5.87 -4.36 -22.81
C LEU A 91 -6.65 -5.68 -22.76
N GLY A 92 -5.93 -6.79 -22.91
CA GLY A 92 -6.54 -8.14 -22.82
C GLY A 92 -6.88 -8.52 -21.37
N PRO A 93 -7.80 -9.49 -21.17
CA PRO A 93 -8.08 -10.04 -19.84
C PRO A 93 -6.85 -10.71 -19.22
N ALA A 94 -6.88 -10.92 -17.90
CA ALA A 94 -5.76 -11.49 -17.15
C ALA A 94 -6.04 -12.95 -16.77
N ALA A 95 -5.07 -13.82 -17.03
CA ALA A 95 -5.20 -15.25 -16.76
C ALA A 95 -5.17 -15.59 -15.25
N ARG A 96 -4.49 -14.79 -14.43
CA ARG A 96 -4.23 -15.08 -13.00
C ARG A 96 -4.10 -13.84 -12.10
N MET A 97 -4.97 -12.85 -12.26
CA MET A 97 -4.96 -11.66 -11.40
C MET A 97 -5.46 -11.98 -9.98
N TYR A 98 -4.61 -11.96 -8.96
CA TYR A 98 -5.06 -12.24 -7.59
C TYR A 98 -5.91 -11.11 -6.99
N THR A 99 -6.88 -11.51 -6.15
CA THR A 99 -7.55 -10.61 -5.20
C THR A 99 -6.51 -10.07 -4.23
N MET A 100 -6.44 -8.76 -4.06
CA MET A 100 -5.51 -8.11 -3.16
C MET A 100 -6.03 -8.17 -1.73
N VAL A 101 -5.15 -8.49 -0.77
CA VAL A 101 -5.41 -8.48 0.67
C VAL A 101 -4.53 -7.46 1.39
N TRP A 102 -4.91 -7.06 2.60
CA TRP A 102 -4.15 -6.11 3.39
C TRP A 102 -2.93 -6.77 4.03
N ASP A 103 -1.86 -6.00 4.20
CA ASP A 103 -0.65 -6.41 4.90
C ASP A 103 -0.14 -5.28 5.79
N ASP A 104 -0.08 -5.56 7.09
CA ASP A 104 0.31 -4.58 8.10
C ASP A 104 1.80 -4.22 8.03
N GLU A 105 2.66 -5.16 7.64
CA GLU A 105 4.11 -4.92 7.51
C GLU A 105 4.40 -3.97 6.32
N LEU A 106 3.76 -4.21 5.17
CA LEU A 106 3.81 -3.28 4.04
C LEU A 106 3.25 -1.90 4.41
N ALA A 107 2.18 -1.84 5.22
CA ALA A 107 1.57 -0.59 5.69
C ALA A 107 2.51 0.17 6.65
N ALA A 108 3.20 -0.55 7.54
CA ALA A 108 4.21 0.02 8.43
C ALA A 108 5.37 0.64 7.63
N GLN A 109 5.88 -0.08 6.60
CA GLN A 109 6.89 0.45 5.69
C GLN A 109 6.39 1.67 4.90
N ALA A 110 5.13 1.65 4.45
CA ALA A 110 4.52 2.81 3.77
C ALA A 110 4.42 4.00 4.72
N GLY A 111 4.12 3.75 6.00
CA GLY A 111 4.10 4.75 7.07
C GLY A 111 5.47 5.38 7.29
N ASN A 112 6.54 4.58 7.27
CA ASN A 112 7.90 5.11 7.39
C ASN A 112 8.22 6.13 6.27
N ASN A 113 7.82 5.84 5.03
CA ASN A 113 7.95 6.81 3.93
C ASN A 113 7.03 8.03 4.13
N ALA A 114 5.75 7.81 4.42
CA ALA A 114 4.76 8.88 4.59
C ALA A 114 5.19 9.90 5.67
N ARG A 115 5.79 9.42 6.76
CA ARG A 115 6.29 10.26 7.85
C ARG A 115 7.48 11.16 7.48
N SER A 116 8.09 10.99 6.31
CA SER A 116 9.19 11.84 5.85
C SER A 116 8.76 13.26 5.47
N CYS A 117 7.49 13.49 5.11
CA CYS A 117 7.01 14.70 4.41
C CYS A 117 7.76 15.02 3.11
N VAL A 118 8.37 14.02 2.48
CA VAL A 118 9.05 14.14 1.18
C VAL A 118 8.23 13.38 0.15
N PHE A 119 7.72 14.07 -0.87
CA PHE A 119 7.00 13.43 -1.97
C PHE A 119 7.98 12.75 -2.93
N ALA A 120 8.46 11.58 -2.53
CA ALA A 120 9.39 10.76 -3.31
C ALA A 120 9.24 9.27 -2.96
N HIS A 121 9.69 8.41 -3.86
CA HIS A 121 9.91 7.02 -3.52
C HIS A 121 11.12 6.91 -2.59
N ASP A 122 10.99 6.11 -1.53
CA ASP A 122 12.13 5.67 -0.72
C ASP A 122 13.06 4.75 -1.53
N ARG A 123 14.28 4.52 -1.02
CA ARG A 123 15.29 3.72 -1.72
C ARG A 123 14.94 2.23 -1.73
N CYS A 124 14.39 1.72 -0.63
CA CYS A 124 14.06 0.31 -0.44
C CYS A 124 12.99 0.17 0.65
N ARG A 125 11.95 -0.62 0.38
CA ARG A 125 10.79 -0.87 1.27
C ARG A 125 10.48 -2.36 1.41
N ASN A 126 11.50 -3.17 1.13
CA ASN A 126 11.37 -4.60 1.16
C ASN A 126 11.11 -5.07 2.58
N THR A 127 10.36 -6.16 2.69
CA THR A 127 10.12 -6.87 3.94
C THR A 127 10.79 -8.25 3.85
N PRO A 128 10.89 -9.01 4.96
CA PRO A 128 11.43 -10.37 4.92
C PRO A 128 10.70 -11.27 3.93
N GLN A 129 9.37 -11.10 3.84
CA GLN A 129 8.53 -11.86 2.92
C GLN A 129 8.63 -11.34 1.47
N PHE A 130 8.82 -10.02 1.31
CA PHE A 130 8.74 -9.35 0.01
C PHE A 130 10.03 -8.57 -0.30
N LEU A 131 10.97 -9.22 -0.99
CA LEU A 131 12.28 -8.64 -1.37
C LEU A 131 12.23 -7.81 -2.67
N THR A 132 11.05 -7.61 -3.24
CA THR A 132 10.83 -6.85 -4.47
C THR A 132 9.59 -5.96 -4.32
N SER A 133 9.44 -5.28 -3.19
CA SER A 133 8.23 -4.52 -2.89
C SER A 133 8.04 -3.30 -3.78
N GLY A 134 6.88 -3.20 -4.41
CA GLY A 134 6.46 -2.06 -5.23
C GLY A 134 5.92 -0.90 -4.40
N GLN A 135 5.74 0.27 -5.02
CA GLN A 135 5.12 1.42 -4.36
C GLN A 135 4.38 2.33 -5.32
N ASN A 136 3.21 2.79 -4.90
CA ASN A 136 2.54 3.95 -5.46
C ASN A 136 2.50 5.08 -4.44
N ILE A 137 2.66 6.31 -4.93
CA ILE A 137 2.63 7.52 -4.11
C ILE A 137 1.69 8.56 -4.71
N ALA A 138 1.04 9.36 -3.88
CA ALA A 138 0.21 10.47 -4.33
C ALA A 138 0.23 11.61 -3.33
N LEU A 139 0.17 12.84 -3.83
CA LEU A 139 0.12 14.06 -3.01
C LEU A 139 -1.04 14.93 -3.49
N LEU A 140 -1.83 15.44 -2.53
CA LEU A 140 -2.84 16.46 -2.77
C LEU A 140 -2.54 17.66 -1.88
N LYS A 141 -2.88 18.86 -2.37
CA LYS A 141 -2.88 20.10 -1.61
C LYS A 141 -4.28 20.71 -1.70
N TYR A 142 -4.84 21.15 -0.57
CA TYR A 142 -6.11 21.89 -0.50
C TYR A 142 -6.08 22.94 0.61
N TYR A 143 -6.95 23.95 0.51
CA TYR A 143 -6.94 25.12 1.42
C TYR A 143 -8.07 25.11 2.45
N GLU A 144 -9.19 24.48 2.11
CA GLU A 144 -10.37 24.42 2.98
C GLU A 144 -10.22 23.29 4.02
N PRO A 145 -10.15 23.60 5.32
CA PRO A 145 -10.13 22.56 6.35
C PRO A 145 -11.37 21.67 6.25
N GLY A 146 -11.18 20.35 6.33
CA GLY A 146 -12.30 19.40 6.26
C GLY A 146 -12.93 19.23 4.87
N ALA A 147 -12.35 19.79 3.80
CA ALA A 147 -12.89 19.68 2.43
C ALA A 147 -13.09 18.24 1.92
N TYR A 148 -12.34 17.28 2.48
CA TYR A 148 -12.39 15.89 2.07
C TYR A 148 -12.39 14.96 3.28
N THR A 149 -13.22 13.92 3.23
CA THR A 149 -13.07 12.78 4.13
C THR A 149 -11.84 11.94 3.72
N VAL A 150 -11.38 11.05 4.60
CA VAL A 150 -10.27 10.13 4.29
C VAL A 150 -10.61 9.24 3.08
N THR A 151 -11.86 8.77 2.98
CA THR A 151 -12.32 7.94 1.86
C THR A 151 -12.43 8.73 0.54
N ASP A 152 -12.78 10.02 0.58
CA ASP A 152 -12.74 10.89 -0.61
C ASP A 152 -11.31 11.05 -1.13
N LEU A 153 -10.35 11.29 -0.22
CA LEU A 153 -8.93 11.41 -0.55
C LEU A 153 -8.41 10.12 -1.20
N ILE A 154 -8.69 8.97 -0.60
CA ILE A 154 -8.29 7.66 -1.14
C ILE A 154 -8.89 7.41 -2.53
N THR A 155 -10.19 7.70 -2.70
CA THR A 155 -10.87 7.56 -3.99
C THR A 155 -10.22 8.44 -5.06
N ARG A 156 -9.85 9.67 -4.70
CA ARG A 156 -9.13 10.59 -5.60
C ARG A 156 -7.74 10.09 -5.94
N PHE A 157 -6.98 9.60 -4.97
CA PHE A 157 -5.61 9.12 -5.19
C PHE A 157 -5.57 7.86 -6.06
N ILE A 158 -6.32 6.82 -5.68
CA ILE A 158 -6.35 5.55 -6.45
C ILE A 158 -7.00 5.79 -7.82
N GLY A 159 -8.05 6.61 -7.89
CA GLY A 159 -8.63 7.02 -9.17
C GLY A 159 -7.65 7.82 -10.05
N GLY A 160 -6.75 8.60 -9.44
CA GLY A 160 -5.65 9.28 -10.11
C GLY A 160 -4.65 8.29 -10.73
N TRP A 161 -4.19 7.31 -9.94
CA TRP A 161 -3.34 6.22 -10.43
C TRP A 161 -4.01 5.43 -11.56
N TRP A 162 -5.29 5.10 -11.40
CA TRP A 162 -6.07 4.40 -12.42
C TRP A 162 -6.12 5.15 -13.76
N LYS A 163 -6.27 6.48 -13.74
CA LYS A 163 -6.39 7.31 -14.97
C LYS A 163 -5.20 7.19 -15.91
N GLU A 164 -4.04 6.73 -15.43
CA GLU A 164 -2.88 6.44 -16.29
C GLU A 164 -3.17 5.34 -17.34
N ASN A 165 -4.22 4.53 -17.16
CA ASN A 165 -4.68 3.53 -18.14
C ASN A 165 -4.80 4.10 -19.57
N LYS A 166 -5.16 5.38 -19.69
CA LYS A 166 -5.35 6.08 -20.97
C LYS A 166 -4.07 6.16 -21.81
N LYS A 167 -2.90 5.97 -21.18
CA LYS A 167 -1.58 6.02 -21.83
C LYS A 167 -0.98 4.63 -22.05
N VAL A 168 -1.66 3.57 -21.60
CA VAL A 168 -1.15 2.20 -21.65
C VAL A 168 -1.47 1.56 -22.98
N LYS A 169 -0.49 0.86 -23.56
CA LYS A 169 -0.64 0.06 -24.77
C LYS A 169 -0.51 -1.43 -24.42
N PRO A 170 -1.11 -2.35 -25.19
CA PRO A 170 -0.96 -3.80 -24.95
C PRO A 170 0.50 -4.26 -24.86
N ALA A 171 1.38 -3.70 -25.71
CA ALA A 171 2.82 -3.99 -25.66
C ALA A 171 3.47 -3.65 -24.31
N TYR A 172 2.97 -2.61 -23.61
CA TYR A 172 3.50 -2.21 -22.29
C TYR A 172 3.06 -3.18 -21.18
N ILE A 173 1.96 -3.89 -21.37
CA ILE A 173 1.52 -4.97 -20.47
C ILE A 173 2.37 -6.21 -20.68
N GLN A 174 2.73 -6.53 -21.93
CA GLN A 174 3.58 -7.69 -22.25
C GLN A 174 5.03 -7.48 -21.81
N ALA A 175 5.55 -6.26 -21.91
CA ALA A 175 6.88 -5.90 -21.43
C ALA A 175 6.87 -4.46 -20.89
N PHE A 176 6.99 -4.32 -19.58
CA PHE A 176 6.96 -3.03 -18.91
C PHE A 176 8.13 -2.14 -19.38
N PRO A 177 7.86 -0.99 -20.02
CA PRO A 177 8.90 -0.21 -20.68
C PRO A 177 9.55 0.79 -19.72
N ARG A 178 10.89 0.87 -19.75
CA ARG A 178 11.66 1.85 -18.96
C ARG A 178 11.22 3.30 -19.24
N SER A 179 10.86 3.61 -20.48
CA SER A 179 10.49 4.98 -20.89
C SER A 179 9.14 5.45 -20.35
N GLN A 180 8.29 4.56 -19.83
CA GLN A 180 6.95 4.93 -19.35
C GLN A 180 6.77 4.79 -17.83
N VAL A 181 7.84 4.48 -17.08
CA VAL A 181 7.77 4.30 -15.61
C VAL A 181 7.03 5.46 -14.93
N LYS A 182 7.28 6.71 -15.33
CA LYS A 182 6.62 7.89 -14.76
C LYS A 182 5.18 8.14 -15.24
N ASN A 183 4.78 7.54 -16.36
CA ASN A 183 3.52 7.84 -17.05
C ASN A 183 2.43 6.80 -16.79
N ILE A 184 2.83 5.55 -16.57
CA ILE A 184 1.92 4.40 -16.41
C ILE A 184 2.26 3.56 -15.17
N GLY A 185 3.31 3.93 -14.43
CA GLY A 185 3.84 3.14 -13.32
C GLY A 185 2.78 2.87 -12.25
N HIS A 186 1.94 3.86 -11.93
CA HIS A 186 0.95 3.69 -10.88
C HIS A 186 -0.19 2.78 -11.32
N PHE A 187 -0.71 2.96 -12.54
CA PHE A 187 -1.72 2.05 -13.08
C PHE A 187 -1.18 0.63 -13.19
N THR A 188 0.01 0.45 -13.76
CA THR A 188 0.59 -0.89 -13.95
C THR A 188 0.87 -1.58 -12.62
N MET A 189 1.26 -0.83 -11.57
CA MET A 189 1.40 -1.38 -10.21
C MET A 189 0.06 -1.91 -9.67
N LEU A 190 -1.00 -1.10 -9.85
CA LEU A 190 -2.36 -1.44 -9.40
C LEU A 190 -2.84 -2.76 -10.01
N VAL A 191 -2.48 -3.03 -11.27
CA VAL A 191 -2.94 -4.20 -12.05
C VAL A 191 -1.84 -5.22 -12.30
N ASN A 192 -0.77 -5.23 -11.50
CA ASN A 192 0.28 -6.24 -11.63
C ASN A 192 -0.22 -7.58 -11.04
N ASP A 193 -0.15 -8.68 -11.78
CA ASP A 193 -0.70 -9.97 -11.31
C ASP A 193 0.23 -10.73 -10.35
N ARG A 194 1.47 -10.29 -10.19
CA ARG A 194 2.41 -10.85 -9.20
C ARG A 194 2.23 -10.26 -7.81
N THR A 195 1.55 -9.13 -7.69
CA THR A 195 1.19 -8.57 -6.38
C THR A 195 -0.18 -9.05 -5.93
N TRP A 196 -0.24 -9.50 -4.67
CA TRP A 196 -1.46 -10.00 -4.01
C TRP A 196 -1.65 -9.41 -2.61
N LYS A 197 -0.64 -8.74 -2.05
CA LYS A 197 -0.79 -7.94 -0.84
C LYS A 197 -0.50 -6.45 -1.07
N VAL A 198 -1.20 -5.61 -0.33
CA VAL A 198 -0.96 -4.17 -0.25
C VAL A 198 -1.06 -3.68 1.20
N GLY A 199 -0.20 -2.75 1.55
CA GLY A 199 -0.32 -2.00 2.79
C GLY A 199 -0.07 -0.53 2.53
N CYS A 200 -0.93 0.34 3.03
CA CYS A 200 -0.87 1.78 2.76
C CYS A 200 -0.79 2.60 4.04
N ALA A 201 -0.31 3.82 3.91
CA ALA A 201 -0.31 4.81 4.97
C ALA A 201 -0.57 6.20 4.39
N MET A 202 -1.04 7.10 5.25
CA MET A 202 -1.31 8.48 4.89
C MET A 202 -0.83 9.42 5.99
N GLN A 203 -0.18 10.51 5.59
CA GLN A 203 0.20 11.60 6.48
C GLN A 203 -0.27 12.93 5.89
N ASN A 204 -0.77 13.81 6.74
CA ASN A 204 -1.02 15.20 6.37
C ASN A 204 -0.07 16.15 7.12
N TRP A 205 0.10 17.35 6.59
CA TRP A 205 0.81 18.44 7.24
C TRP A 205 0.40 19.79 6.66
N SER A 206 0.67 20.85 7.40
CA SER A 206 0.44 22.24 7.01
C SER A 206 1.59 22.78 6.16
N GLU A 207 1.27 23.47 5.06
CA GLU A 207 2.22 24.23 4.25
C GLU A 207 1.63 25.62 3.95
N GLY A 208 2.00 26.59 4.78
CA GLY A 208 1.35 27.89 4.81
C GLY A 208 -0.14 27.72 5.16
N PRO A 209 -1.08 28.33 4.41
CA PRO A 209 -2.51 28.20 4.65
C PRO A 209 -3.11 26.89 4.13
N ALA A 210 -2.31 26.00 3.53
CA ALA A 210 -2.80 24.79 2.89
C ALA A 210 -2.50 23.53 3.70
N THR A 211 -3.38 22.54 3.57
CA THR A 211 -3.12 21.17 3.99
C THR A 211 -2.56 20.37 2.82
N LYS A 212 -1.41 19.74 3.03
CA LYS A 212 -0.88 18.70 2.14
C LYS A 212 -1.23 17.32 2.71
N VAL A 213 -1.65 16.42 1.84
CA VAL A 213 -1.93 15.02 2.18
C VAL A 213 -1.10 14.13 1.27
N TYR A 214 -0.29 13.27 1.88
CA TYR A 214 0.58 12.32 1.22
C TYR A 214 0.08 10.90 1.49
N PHE A 215 -0.16 10.15 0.42
CA PHE A 215 -0.63 8.78 0.45
C PHE A 215 0.39 7.85 -0.20
N VAL A 216 0.77 6.80 0.51
CA VAL A 216 1.76 5.81 0.08
C VAL A 216 1.14 4.43 0.20
N CYS A 217 1.23 3.63 -0.85
CA CYS A 217 0.87 2.21 -0.83
C CYS A 217 2.06 1.37 -1.27
N ASN A 218 2.44 0.40 -0.46
CA ASN A 218 3.45 -0.60 -0.77
C ASN A 218 2.77 -1.91 -1.19
N TYR A 219 3.39 -2.60 -2.14
CA TYR A 219 2.86 -3.81 -2.77
C TYR A 219 3.83 -4.97 -2.61
N SER A 220 3.32 -6.20 -2.46
CA SER A 220 4.14 -7.42 -2.34
C SER A 220 5.11 -7.70 -3.50
N TYR A 221 4.90 -7.04 -4.65
CA TYR A 221 5.77 -7.13 -5.81
C TYR A 221 5.84 -5.77 -6.54
N ASN A 222 6.87 -5.57 -7.37
CA ASN A 222 7.12 -4.33 -8.11
C ASN A 222 6.95 -4.53 -9.62
N ASN A 223 6.78 -3.43 -10.36
CA ASN A 223 6.92 -3.46 -11.80
C ASN A 223 8.40 -3.56 -12.15
N ILE A 224 8.77 -4.63 -12.85
CA ILE A 224 10.13 -4.86 -13.31
C ILE A 224 10.18 -4.57 -14.80
N VAL A 225 11.11 -3.71 -15.21
CA VAL A 225 11.35 -3.38 -16.63
C VAL A 225 11.58 -4.67 -17.40
N THR A 226 11.02 -4.76 -18.61
CA THR A 226 10.98 -5.92 -19.52
C THR A 226 10.14 -7.11 -19.07
N GLN A 227 9.63 -7.15 -17.84
CA GLN A 227 8.67 -8.18 -17.44
C GLN A 227 7.25 -7.77 -17.82
N GLU A 228 6.38 -8.76 -18.04
CA GLU A 228 4.95 -8.51 -18.19
C GLU A 228 4.37 -7.93 -16.90
N VAL A 229 3.38 -7.06 -17.01
CA VAL A 229 2.62 -6.51 -15.87
C VAL A 229 1.64 -7.56 -15.35
N TYR A 230 0.93 -8.23 -16.26
CA TYR A 230 0.12 -9.41 -15.96
C TYR A 230 0.10 -10.35 -17.15
N THR A 231 -0.12 -11.64 -16.88
CA THR A 231 -0.26 -12.67 -17.89
C THR A 231 -1.60 -12.50 -18.61
N VAL A 232 -1.56 -12.11 -19.88
CA VAL A 232 -2.77 -11.95 -20.71
C VAL A 232 -3.34 -13.32 -21.07
N GLY A 233 -4.64 -13.51 -20.90
CA GLY A 233 -5.33 -14.76 -21.24
C GLY A 233 -6.78 -14.77 -20.76
N ARG A 234 -7.51 -15.87 -21.02
CA ARG A 234 -8.90 -16.01 -20.56
C ARG A 234 -8.97 -15.77 -19.05
N ALA A 235 -9.90 -14.91 -18.63
CA ALA A 235 -10.04 -14.51 -17.22
C ALA A 235 -10.04 -15.72 -16.28
N GLY A 236 -9.09 -15.72 -15.34
CA GLY A 236 -8.92 -16.77 -14.33
C GLY A 236 -8.57 -18.17 -14.83
N SER A 237 -8.19 -18.33 -16.09
CA SER A 237 -7.77 -19.63 -16.65
C SER A 237 -6.56 -20.25 -15.97
N GLN A 238 -5.80 -19.46 -15.20
CA GLN A 238 -4.64 -19.90 -14.43
C GLN A 238 -4.81 -19.65 -12.92
N CYS A 239 -6.03 -19.45 -12.43
CA CYS A 239 -6.29 -19.37 -10.99
C CYS A 239 -6.26 -20.77 -10.36
N GLN A 240 -5.36 -20.97 -9.40
CA GLN A 240 -5.19 -22.27 -8.72
C GLN A 240 -6.34 -22.57 -7.74
N ALA A 241 -6.76 -21.58 -6.95
CA ALA A 241 -7.85 -21.69 -5.97
C ALA A 241 -9.22 -21.26 -6.53
N GLY A 242 -9.34 -21.18 -7.86
CA GLY A 242 -10.55 -20.69 -8.53
C GLY A 242 -10.75 -19.17 -8.40
N LEU A 243 -11.92 -18.73 -8.86
CA LEU A 243 -12.28 -17.31 -8.95
C LEU A 243 -12.89 -16.78 -7.64
N ASN A 244 -12.65 -15.50 -7.38
CA ASN A 244 -13.31 -14.74 -6.34
C ASN A 244 -14.78 -14.47 -6.75
N PRO A 245 -15.77 -14.80 -5.91
CA PRO A 245 -17.18 -14.61 -6.25
C PRO A 245 -17.63 -13.13 -6.20
N ILE A 246 -16.92 -12.28 -5.45
CA ILE A 246 -17.25 -10.85 -5.27
C ILE A 246 -16.60 -10.00 -6.37
N TYR A 247 -15.40 -10.38 -6.80
CA TYR A 247 -14.61 -9.67 -7.80
C TYR A 247 -14.37 -10.56 -9.04
N PRO A 248 -15.25 -10.50 -10.06
CA PRO A 248 -15.12 -11.30 -11.27
C PRO A 248 -13.74 -11.18 -11.93
N GLY A 249 -13.24 -12.29 -12.47
CA GLY A 249 -11.94 -12.37 -13.12
C GLY A 249 -10.74 -12.42 -12.17
N LEU A 250 -10.92 -12.17 -10.86
CA LEU A 250 -9.83 -12.30 -9.89
C LEU A 250 -9.73 -13.71 -9.32
N CYS A 251 -8.50 -14.17 -9.06
CA CYS A 251 -8.23 -15.38 -8.31
C CYS A 251 -8.48 -15.17 -6.82
N ARG A 252 -8.84 -16.24 -6.10
CA ARG A 252 -8.78 -16.27 -4.63
C ARG A 252 -7.32 -16.25 -4.16
N THR A 253 -7.11 -15.66 -2.99
CA THR A 253 -5.86 -15.66 -2.22
C THR A 253 -6.01 -16.45 -0.95
#